data_AF-A0A3N5V8L4-F1
#
_entry.id   AF-A0A3N5V8L4-F1
#
_cell.length_a   1.000
_cell.length_b   1.000
_cell.length_c   1.000
_cell.angle_alpha   90.00
_cell.angle_beta   90.00
_cell.angle_gamma   90.00
#
_symmetry.space_group_name_H-M   'P 1'
#
loop_
_entity.id
_entity.type
_entity.pdbx_description
1 polymer ?
#
loop_
_entity_poly.entity_id
_entity_poly.type
_entity_poly.pdbx_seq_one_letter_code
_entity_poly.pdbx_strand_id
1 'polypeptide(L)'
;MHVLAIEDTFIDGNDVTVTAVVDDMRLIRKSTHLDPDEYAPALCRTSFELDEGEQIPLDEDGFCDYLALLNPDWELLPIEND
;
A
#
# COMPACT_ATOMS: atom_id res chain seq x y z
N MET A 1 8.23 -2.83 -3.88
CA MET A 1 6.87 -2.87 -3.32
C MET A 1 5.91 -2.62 -4.47
N HIS A 2 4.84 -3.40 -4.58
CA HIS A 2 3.90 -3.30 -5.70
C HIS A 2 2.48 -3.14 -5.17
N VAL A 3 1.82 -2.05 -5.53
CA VAL A 3 0.41 -1.82 -5.20
C VAL A 3 -0.42 -2.54 -6.26
N LEU A 4 -1.33 -3.42 -5.83
CA LEU A 4 -2.14 -4.24 -6.73
C LEU A 4 -3.50 -3.60 -7.05
N ALA A 5 -4.08 -2.88 -6.09
CA ALA A 5 -5.35 -2.19 -6.23
C ALA A 5 -5.47 -1.08 -5.19
N ILE A 6 -5.99 0.08 -5.58
CA ILE A 6 -6.33 1.17 -4.66
C ILE A 6 -7.77 0.95 -4.19
N GLU A 7 -7.97 0.87 -2.88
CA GLU A 7 -9.30 0.64 -2.29
C GLU A 7 -9.96 1.96 -1.89
N ASP A 8 -9.19 2.86 -1.28
CA ASP A 8 -9.67 4.17 -0.88
C ASP A 8 -8.53 5.20 -0.88
N THR A 9 -8.87 6.46 -1.15
CA THR A 9 -7.94 7.58 -1.06
C THR A 9 -8.64 8.77 -0.44
N PHE A 10 -8.08 9.26 0.66
CA PHE A 10 -8.58 10.38 1.41
C PHE A 10 -7.54 11.50 1.43
N ILE A 11 -7.96 12.73 1.13
CA ILE A 11 -7.09 13.90 1.04
C ILE A 11 -7.64 14.97 1.97
N ASP A 12 -6.84 15.39 2.95
CA ASP A 12 -7.15 16.48 3.88
C ASP A 12 -6.05 17.55 3.77
N GLY A 13 -6.32 18.61 3.00
CA GLY A 13 -5.31 19.61 2.70
C GLY A 13 -4.15 19.01 1.89
N ASN A 14 -2.98 18.91 2.51
CA ASN A 14 -1.78 18.30 1.93
C ASN A 14 -1.56 16.86 2.41
N ASP A 15 -2.29 16.39 3.41
CA ASP A 15 -2.19 15.03 3.91
C ASP A 15 -3.02 14.07 3.06
N VAL A 16 -2.36 13.08 2.46
CA VAL A 16 -2.98 12.03 1.68
C VAL A 16 -2.89 10.72 2.45
N THR A 17 -4.04 10.11 2.71
CA THR A 17 -4.15 8.76 3.24
C THR A 17 -4.62 7.83 2.12
N VAL A 18 -3.90 6.74 1.90
CA VAL A 18 -4.25 5.72 0.90
C VAL A 18 -4.47 4.39 1.58
N THR A 19 -5.56 3.72 1.25
CA THR A 19 -5.80 2.32 1.58
C THR A 19 -5.74 1.51 0.30
N ALA A 20 -4.89 0.48 0.26
CA ALA A 20 -4.65 -0.29 -0.95
C ALA A 20 -4.29 -1.74 -0.63
N VAL A 21 -4.50 -2.63 -1.59
CA VAL A 21 -3.96 -3.98 -1.54
C VAL A 21 -2.52 -3.93 -2.05
N VAL A 22 -1.58 -4.27 -1.19
CA VAL A 22 -0.15 -4.24 -1.51
C VAL A 22 0.41 -5.67 -1.46
N ASP A 23 1.20 -6.00 -2.48
CA ASP A 23 1.80 -7.32 -2.63
C ASP A 23 2.87 -7.60 -1.56
N ASP A 24 3.04 -8.88 -1.23
CA ASP A 24 4.09 -9.36 -0.32
C ASP A 24 4.07 -8.77 1.11
N MET A 25 2.89 -8.30 1.60
CA MET A 25 2.79 -7.60 2.88
C MET A 25 2.42 -8.48 4.08
N ARG A 26 1.67 -9.57 3.87
CA ARG A 26 1.26 -10.47 4.96
C ARG A 26 1.99 -11.78 4.87
N LEU A 27 2.78 -12.10 5.90
CA LEU A 27 3.35 -13.42 6.08
C LEU A 27 2.22 -14.44 6.33
N ILE A 28 2.00 -15.32 5.36
CA ILE A 28 1.01 -16.42 5.46
C ILE A 28 1.65 -17.73 5.90
N ARG A 29 2.94 -17.92 5.60
CA ARG A 29 3.68 -19.10 6.03
C ARG A 29 5.09 -18.73 6.42
N LYS A 30 5.50 -19.12 7.63
CA LYS A 30 6.91 -19.01 8.02
C LYS A 30 7.78 -19.96 7.22
N SER A 31 9.01 -19.52 6.97
CA SER A 31 10.05 -20.33 6.39
C SER A 31 10.24 -21.64 7.15
N THR A 32 10.59 -22.68 6.39
CA THR A 32 11.07 -23.96 6.91
C THR A 32 12.51 -24.17 6.45
N HIS A 33 13.12 -25.31 6.80
CA HIS A 33 14.45 -25.66 6.27
C HIS A 33 14.47 -25.80 4.74
N LEU A 34 13.32 -26.09 4.11
CA LEU A 34 13.22 -26.39 2.69
C LEU A 34 12.63 -25.25 1.87
N ASP A 35 11.94 -24.30 2.52
CA ASP A 35 11.17 -23.27 1.85
C ASP A 35 11.33 -21.92 2.55
N PRO A 36 11.40 -20.81 1.80
CA PRO A 36 11.41 -19.47 2.37
C PRO A 36 10.05 -19.09 2.98
N ASP A 37 10.02 -17.89 3.57
CA ASP A 37 8.80 -17.26 4.04
C ASP A 37 7.87 -16.98 2.84
N GLU A 38 6.60 -17.30 3.01
CA GLU A 38 5.57 -17.09 2.00
C GLU A 38 4.70 -15.91 2.43
N TYR A 39 4.67 -14.90 1.58
CA TYR A 39 3.88 -13.70 1.77
C TYR A 39 2.73 -13.67 0.79
N ALA A 40 1.66 -13.00 1.20
CA ALA A 40 0.48 -12.76 0.37
C ALA A 40 0.18 -11.26 0.32
N PRO A 41 -0.56 -10.84 -0.71
CA PRO A 41 -1.18 -9.53 -0.75
C PRO A 41 -2.01 -9.26 0.50
N ALA A 42 -2.00 -8.02 0.96
CA ALA A 42 -2.85 -7.61 2.07
C ALA A 42 -3.29 -6.16 1.96
N LEU A 43 -4.44 -5.88 2.58
CA LEU A 43 -4.95 -4.54 2.75
C LEU A 43 -4.02 -3.76 3.70
N CYS A 44 -3.48 -2.67 3.19
CA CYS A 44 -2.54 -1.82 3.89
C CYS A 44 -3.01 -0.37 3.81
N ARG A 45 -2.58 0.43 4.78
CA ARG A 45 -2.83 1.88 4.83
C ARG A 45 -1.52 2.62 4.92
N THR A 46 -1.41 3.73 4.22
CA THR A 46 -0.30 4.66 4.37
C THR A 46 -0.80 6.10 4.38
N SER A 47 0.02 7.00 4.92
CA SER A 47 -0.24 8.43 4.92
C SER A 47 1.04 9.20 4.63
N PHE A 48 0.96 10.18 3.74
CA PHE A 48 2.07 11.05 3.35
C PHE A 48 1.58 12.46 3.06
N GLU A 49 2.47 13.45 3.20
CA GLU A 49 2.19 14.85 2.90
C GLU A 49 2.64 15.17 1.46
N LEU A 50 1.82 15.91 0.71
CA LEU A 50 2.17 16.43 -0.61
C LEU A 50 2.92 17.75 -0.49
N ASP A 51 3.98 17.92 -1.28
CA ASP A 51 4.69 19.20 -1.39
C ASP A 51 3.83 20.28 -2.08
N GLU A 52 4.18 21.55 -1.87
CA GLU A 52 3.43 22.67 -2.46
C GLU A 52 3.46 22.62 -4.00
N GLY A 53 2.31 22.30 -4.60
CA GLY A 53 2.15 22.19 -6.06
C GLY A 53 2.39 20.80 -6.63
N GLU A 54 2.66 19.80 -5.79
CA GLU A 54 2.69 18.41 -6.20
C GLU A 54 1.28 17.93 -6.59
N GLN A 55 1.19 17.18 -7.70
CA GLN A 55 -0.07 16.63 -8.19
C GLN A 55 0.01 15.11 -8.19
N ILE A 56 -0.97 14.47 -7.56
CA ILE A 56 -1.16 13.03 -7.67
C ILE A 56 -1.81 12.68 -9.02
N PRO A 57 -1.42 11.56 -9.64
CA PRO A 57 -2.12 11.03 -10.81
C PRO A 57 -3.59 10.73 -10.49
N LEU A 58 -4.48 11.03 -11.43
CA LEU A 58 -5.92 10.76 -11.30
C LEU A 58 -6.34 9.38 -11.82
N ASP A 59 -5.44 8.72 -12.56
CA ASP A 59 -5.63 7.36 -13.06
C ASP A 59 -4.96 6.37 -12.11
N GLU A 60 -5.59 5.22 -11.92
CA GLU A 60 -5.13 4.19 -10.98
C GLU A 60 -3.73 3.66 -11.32
N ASP A 61 -3.45 3.41 -12.61
CA ASP A 61 -2.16 2.85 -13.05
C ASP A 61 -1.04 3.84 -12.72
N GLY A 62 -1.25 5.12 -13.07
CA GLY A 62 -0.34 6.20 -12.74
C GLY A 62 -0.17 6.41 -11.24
N PHE A 63 -1.24 6.25 -10.46
CA PHE A 63 -1.16 6.42 -9.01
C PHE A 63 -0.42 5.26 -8.33
N CYS A 64 -0.61 4.03 -8.82
CA CYS A 64 0.16 2.86 -8.41
C CYS A 64 1.66 3.06 -8.69
N ASP A 65 2.04 3.54 -9.89
CA ASP A 65 3.42 3.89 -10.22
C ASP A 65 3.98 4.99 -9.31
N TYR A 66 3.18 6.03 -9.05
CA TYR A 66 3.55 7.10 -8.13
C TYR A 66 3.83 6.56 -6.72
N LEU A 67 2.96 5.72 -6.18
CA LEU A 67 3.13 5.11 -4.86
C LEU A 67 4.33 4.14 -4.81
N ALA A 68 4.61 3.44 -5.92
CA ALA A 68 5.78 2.57 -6.04
C ALA A 68 7.09 3.38 -6.02
N LEU A 69 7.10 4.57 -6.63
CA LEU A 69 8.24 5.50 -6.61
C LEU A 69 8.40 6.19 -5.25
N LEU A 70 7.29 6.63 -4.66
CA LEU A 70 7.25 7.24 -3.33
C LEU A 70 7.73 6.27 -2.25
N ASN A 71 7.43 4.97 -2.43
CA ASN A 71 7.71 3.89 -1.49
C ASN A 71 7.37 4.29 -0.04
N PRO A 72 6.10 4.63 0.23
CA PRO A 72 5.70 5.11 1.55
C PRO A 72 5.70 3.97 2.57
N ASP A 73 5.64 4.30 3.85
CA ASP A 73 5.57 3.30 4.92
C ASP A 73 4.14 2.78 5.04
N TRP A 74 3.93 1.51 4.69
CA TRP A 74 2.62 0.88 4.70
C TRP A 74 2.37 0.12 5.99
N GLU A 75 1.27 0.46 6.65
CA GLU A 75 0.76 -0.24 7.82
C GLU A 75 -0.23 -1.34 7.39
N LEU A 76 0.04 -2.58 7.78
CA LEU A 76 -0.86 -3.71 7.53
C LEU A 76 -2.16 -3.54 8.32
N LEU A 77 -3.30 -3.52 7.64
CA LEU A 77 -4.60 -3.45 8.30
C LEU A 77 -5.04 -4.83 8.85
N PRO A 78 -5.70 -4.86 10.02
CA PRO A 78 -6.26 -6.10 10.54
C PRO A 78 -7.36 -6.61 9.60
N ILE A 79 -7.43 -7.92 9.40
CA ILE A 79 -8.60 -8.53 8.76
C ILE A 79 -9.66 -8.60 9.86
N GLU A 80 -10.68 -7.77 9.78
CA GLU A 80 -11.88 -7.97 10.58
C GLU A 80 -12.46 -9.33 10.19
N ASN A 81 -12.36 -10.31 11.10
CA ASN A 81 -13.06 -11.58 10.97
C ASN A 81 -14.42 -11.34 11.61
N ASP A 82 -15.46 -11.11 10.81
CA ASP A 82 -16.86 -11.19 11.25
C ASP A 82 -17.23 -12.66 11.54
#